data_AF-A0A942MKS4-F1
#
_entry.id   AF-A0A942MKS4-F1
#
_cell.length_a   1.000
_cell.length_b   1.000
_cell.length_c   1.000
_cell.angle_alpha   90.00
_cell.angle_beta   90.00
_cell.angle_gamma   90.00
#
_symmetry.space_group_name_H-M   'P 1'
#
loop_
_entity.id
_entity.type
_entity.pdbx_description
1 polymer ?
#
loop_
_entity_poly.entity_id
_entity_poly.type
_entity_poly.pdbx_seq_one_letter_code
_entity_poly.pdbx_strand_id
1 'polypeptide(L)'
;MIGERIKILREFKGLSRRKLENETGIADYTWQAVEIGKQVANESHIEALAKLWPEFKFWLVFGETMPEYGQISPELEKIRVNLKTGSQ
;
A
#
# COMPACT_ATOMS: atom_id res chain seq x y z
N MET A 1 -8.25 -9.18 -1.32
CA MET A 1 -9.12 -8.03 -1.73
C MET A 1 -8.33 -6.72 -1.70
N ILE A 2 -8.82 -5.59 -2.26
CA ILE A 2 -8.09 -4.29 -2.20
C ILE A 2 -7.83 -3.87 -0.75
N GLY A 3 -8.82 -3.97 0.14
CA GLY A 3 -8.65 -3.60 1.56
C GLY A 3 -7.50 -4.33 2.26
N GLU A 4 -7.32 -5.62 1.97
CA GLU A 4 -6.21 -6.40 2.51
C GLU A 4 -4.84 -5.93 1.98
N ARG A 5 -4.77 -5.58 0.69
CA ARG A 5 -3.55 -5.01 0.10
C ARG A 5 -3.21 -3.64 0.68
N ILE A 6 -4.22 -2.81 0.97
CA ILE A 6 -4.05 -1.53 1.68
C ILE A 6 -3.39 -1.78 3.04
N LYS A 7 -3.91 -2.75 3.81
CA LYS A 7 -3.36 -3.12 5.12
C LYS A 7 -1.89 -3.53 5.01
N ILE A 8 -1.59 -4.47 4.12
CA ILE A 8 -0.22 -4.97 3.89
C ILE A 8 0.73 -3.82 3.52
N LEU A 9 0.30 -2.93 2.63
CA LEU A 9 1.10 -1.80 2.18
C LEU A 9 1.35 -0.79 3.29
N ARG A 10 0.32 -0.44 4.07
CA ARG A 10 0.43 0.46 5.22
C ARG A 10 1.39 -0.10 6.28
N GLU A 11 1.28 -1.38 6.60
CA GLU A 11 2.15 -2.06 7.56
C GLU A 11 3.59 -2.14 7.03
N PHE A 12 3.78 -2.43 5.75
CA PHE A 12 5.10 -2.42 5.11
C PHE A 12 5.78 -1.04 5.19
N LYS A 13 5.03 0.04 4.96
CA LYS A 13 5.53 1.41 5.08
C LYS A 13 5.65 1.89 6.54
N GLY A 14 5.29 1.05 7.52
CA GLY A 14 5.40 1.35 8.95
C GLY A 14 4.47 2.47 9.41
N LEU A 15 3.38 2.75 8.70
CA LEU A 15 2.46 3.82 9.05
C LEU A 15 1.34 3.34 9.98
N SER A 16 1.05 4.14 11.01
CA SER A 16 -0.23 4.04 11.71
C SER A 16 -1.36 4.55 10.83
N ARG A 17 -2.59 4.11 11.08
CA ARG A 17 -3.78 4.60 10.36
C ARG A 17 -4.01 6.11 10.59
N ARG A 18 -3.76 6.62 11.80
CA ARG A 18 -3.74 8.06 12.08
C ARG A 18 -2.74 8.82 11.21
N LYS A 19 -1.56 8.26 10.99
CA LYS A 19 -0.58 8.89 10.09
C LYS A 19 -1.05 8.83 8.64
N LEU A 20 -1.68 7.72 8.22
CA LEU A 20 -2.28 7.63 6.90
C LEU A 20 -3.42 8.66 6.70
N GLU A 21 -4.22 8.92 7.73
CA GLU A 21 -5.23 9.99 7.72
C GLU A 21 -4.60 11.36 7.47
N ASN A 22 -3.53 11.70 8.18
CA ASN A 22 -2.84 12.98 7.99
C ASN A 22 -2.27 13.13 6.56
N GLU A 23 -1.75 12.06 5.98
CA GLU A 23 -1.16 12.08 4.63
C GLU A 23 -2.22 12.09 3.51
N THR A 24 -3.41 11.52 3.75
CA THR A 24 -4.43 11.30 2.70
C THR A 24 -5.68 12.15 2.88
N GLY A 25 -5.90 12.73 4.05
CA GLY A 25 -7.14 13.41 4.44
C GLY A 25 -8.33 12.46 4.66
N ILE A 26 -8.16 11.14 4.52
CA ILE A 26 -9.22 10.14 4.73
C ILE A 26 -9.14 9.63 6.16
N ALA A 27 -10.27 9.63 6.86
CA ALA A 27 -10.31 9.31 8.27
C ALA A 27 -9.79 7.90 8.63
N ASP A 28 -9.12 7.79 9.77
CA ASP A 28 -8.54 6.57 10.35
C ASP A 28 -9.55 5.43 10.42
N TYR A 29 -10.79 5.73 10.87
CA TYR A 29 -11.86 4.75 10.97
C TYR A 29 -12.33 4.26 9.59
N THR A 30 -12.24 5.09 8.55
CA THR A 30 -12.55 4.71 7.17
C THR A 30 -11.50 3.74 6.65
N TRP A 31 -10.21 4.03 6.88
CA TRP A 31 -9.14 3.09 6.57
C TRP A 31 -9.32 1.75 7.28
N GLN A 32 -9.66 1.78 8.57
CA GLN A 32 -9.94 0.56 9.32
C GLN A 32 -11.10 -0.23 8.69
N ALA A 33 -12.22 0.43 8.37
CA ALA A 33 -13.39 -0.22 7.77
C ALA A 33 -13.06 -0.87 6.41
N VAL A 34 -12.25 -0.21 5.59
CA VAL A 34 -11.79 -0.74 4.31
C VAL A 34 -10.86 -1.93 4.49
N GLU A 35 -9.90 -1.84 5.41
CA GLU A 35 -8.93 -2.92 5.68
C GLU A 35 -9.58 -4.21 6.19
N ILE A 36 -10.64 -4.10 7.00
CA ILE A 36 -11.38 -5.26 7.54
C ILE A 36 -12.54 -5.72 6.62
N GLY A 37 -12.70 -5.10 5.45
CA GLY A 37 -13.74 -5.46 4.48
C GLY A 37 -15.17 -5.04 4.84
N LYS A 38 -15.37 -4.20 5.86
CA LYS A 38 -16.68 -3.59 6.16
C LYS A 38 -17.09 -2.56 5.10
N GLN A 39 -16.10 -1.93 4.47
CA GLN A 39 -16.30 -1.00 3.37
C GLN A 39 -15.47 -1.43 2.17
N VAL A 40 -16.05 -1.31 0.97
CA VAL A 40 -15.31 -1.54 -0.29
C VAL A 40 -14.46 -0.31 -0.58
N ALA A 41 -13.18 -0.52 -0.92
CA ALA A 41 -12.30 0.55 -1.36
C ALA A 41 -12.86 1.19 -2.65
N ASN A 42 -13.03 2.51 -2.62
CA ASN A 42 -13.49 3.30 -3.76
C ASN A 42 -12.32 4.07 -4.43
N GLU A 43 -12.64 4.81 -5.47
CA GLU A 43 -11.69 5.64 -6.23
C GLU A 43 -10.84 6.56 -5.33
N SER A 44 -11.45 7.27 -4.38
CA SER A 44 -10.71 8.20 -3.51
C SER A 44 -9.63 7.51 -2.68
N HIS A 45 -9.90 6.29 -2.18
CA HIS A 45 -8.90 5.51 -1.46
C HIS A 45 -7.74 5.10 -2.37
N ILE A 46 -8.07 4.63 -3.58
CA ILE A 46 -7.09 4.15 -4.55
C ILE A 46 -6.21 5.31 -5.01
N GLU A 47 -6.80 6.45 -5.36
CA GLU A 47 -6.08 7.64 -5.77
C GLU A 47 -5.17 8.19 -4.68
N ALA A 48 -5.64 8.26 -3.44
CA ALA A 48 -4.84 8.75 -2.32
C ALA A 48 -3.58 7.89 -2.12
N LEU A 49 -3.73 6.57 -2.13
CA LEU A 49 -2.61 5.63 -2.00
C LEU A 49 -1.71 5.60 -3.23
N ALA A 50 -2.29 5.75 -4.42
CA ALA A 50 -1.55 5.86 -5.67
C ALA A 50 -0.67 7.12 -5.70
N LYS A 51 -1.14 8.24 -5.14
CA LYS A 51 -0.36 9.47 -5.00
C LYS A 51 0.72 9.33 -3.94
N LEU A 52 0.40 8.70 -2.81
CA LEU A 52 1.34 8.53 -1.70
C LEU A 52 2.46 7.53 -2.01
N TRP A 53 2.13 6.42 -2.68
CA TRP A 53 3.06 5.33 -2.99
C TRP A 53 2.93 4.85 -4.44
N PRO A 54 3.45 5.65 -5.39
CA PRO A 54 3.24 5.41 -6.80
C PRO A 54 3.85 4.10 -7.34
N GLU A 55 4.85 3.55 -6.65
CA GLU A 55 5.51 2.30 -7.04
C GLU A 55 4.66 1.04 -6.77
N PHE A 56 3.55 1.16 -6.02
CA PHE A 56 2.67 0.02 -5.71
C PHE A 56 1.28 0.12 -6.37
N LYS A 57 1.03 1.10 -7.26
CA LYS A 57 -0.31 1.34 -7.86
C LYS A 57 -0.87 0.09 -8.52
N PHE A 58 -0.05 -0.55 -9.35
CA PHE A 58 -0.47 -1.72 -10.13
C PHE A 58 -0.80 -2.90 -9.22
N TRP A 59 0.07 -3.17 -8.24
CA TRP A 59 -0.14 -4.23 -7.26
C TRP A 59 -1.36 -3.95 -6.36
N LEU A 60 -1.57 -2.70 -5.96
CA LEU A 60 -2.69 -2.31 -5.11
C LEU A 60 -4.04 -2.59 -5.76
N VAL A 61 -4.16 -2.37 -7.07
CA VAL A 61 -5.41 -2.52 -7.83
C VAL A 61 -5.55 -3.94 -8.40
N PHE A 62 -4.54 -4.43 -9.12
CA PHE A 62 -4.60 -5.69 -9.88
C PHE A 62 -4.01 -6.88 -9.12
N GLY A 63 -3.08 -6.64 -8.20
CA GLY A 63 -2.45 -7.70 -7.39
C GLY A 63 -1.23 -8.30 -8.09
N GLU A 64 -0.93 -7.77 -9.26
CA GLU A 64 0.18 -8.14 -10.12
C GLU A 64 1.31 -7.12 -9.97
N THR A 65 2.51 -7.48 -10.44
CA THR A 65 3.69 -6.60 -10.41
C THR A 65 4.28 -6.49 -11.80
N MET A 66 4.80 -5.32 -12.14
CA MET A 66 5.57 -5.09 -13.36
C MET A 66 6.89 -4.40 -12.98
N PRO A 67 7.89 -5.15 -12.48
CA PRO A 67 9.14 -4.59 -11.97
C PRO A 67 9.91 -3.78 -13.00
N GLU A 68 9.82 -4.15 -14.28
CA GLU A 68 10.39 -3.46 -15.43
C GLU A 68 9.88 -2.01 -15.60
N TYR A 69 8.66 -1.71 -15.16
CA TYR A 69 8.08 -0.36 -15.15
C TYR A 69 8.12 0.28 -13.74
N GLY A 70 8.89 -0.29 -12.81
CA GLY A 70 8.97 0.19 -11.43
C GLY A 70 7.70 -0.03 -10.60
N GLN A 71 6.79 -0.91 -11.06
CA GLN A 71 5.58 -1.28 -10.34
C GLN A 71 5.82 -2.59 -9.58
N ILE A 72 5.91 -2.51 -8.26
CA ILE A 72 6.36 -3.60 -7.40
C ILE A 72 5.33 -3.90 -6.30
N SER A 73 5.52 -5.02 -5.61
CA SER A 73 4.78 -5.36 -4.40
C SER A 73 5.62 -5.05 -3.16
N PRO A 74 4.99 -4.88 -1.98
CA PRO A 74 5.71 -4.76 -0.71
C PRO A 74 6.70 -5.89 -0.46
N GLU A 75 6.37 -7.11 -0.90
CA GLU A 75 7.25 -8.27 -0.76
C GLU A 75 8.50 -8.17 -1.64
N LEU A 76 8.34 -7.80 -2.92
CA LEU A 76 9.47 -7.60 -3.82
C LEU A 76 10.43 -6.51 -3.30
N GLU A 77 9.89 -5.41 -2.77
CA GLU A 77 10.73 -4.36 -2.17
C GLU A 77 11.45 -4.86 -0.91
N LYS A 78 10.79 -5.63 -0.04
CA LYS A 78 11.46 -6.27 1.13
C LYS A 78 12.63 -7.14 0.69
N ILE A 79 12.44 -7.99 -0.31
CA ILE A 79 13.49 -8.89 -0.82
C ILE A 79 14.65 -8.04 -1.38
N ARG A 80 14.34 -7.03 -2.20
CA ARG A 80 15.35 -6.13 -2.78
C ARG A 80 16.17 -5.40 -1.73
N VAL A 81 15.55 -4.93 -0.65
CA VAL A 81 16.25 -4.28 0.46
C VAL A 81 17.17 -5.28 1.18
N ASN A 82 16.68 -6.47 1.53
CA ASN A 82 17.46 -7.50 2.23
C ASN A 82 18.69 -7.97 1.42
N LEU A 83 18.57 -8.10 0.09
CA LEU A 83 19.69 -8.47 -0.77
C LEU A 83 20.79 -7.40 -0.79
N LYS A 84 20.43 -6.12 -0.66
CA LYS A 84 21.40 -5.02 -0.59
C LYS A 84 22.13 -4.96 0.75
N THR A 85 21.46 -5.29 1.86
CA THR A 85 22.06 -5.29 3.20
C THR A 85 22.87 -6.56 3.51
N GLY A 86 22.60 -7.69 2.84
CA GLY A 86 23.34 -8.94 3.01
C GLY A 86 24.67 -9.06 2.26
N SER A 87 25.16 -7.97 1.64
CA SER A 87 26.43 -7.93 0.89
C SER A 87 27.55 -7.18 1.64
N GLN A 88 27.54 -7.18 2.97
CA GLN A 88 28.65 -6.67 3.80
C GLN A 88 29.28 -7.77 4.64
#